data_AF-A0A966U420-F1
#
_entry.id   AF-A0A966U420-F1
#
_cell.length_a   1.000
_cell.length_b   1.000
_cell.length_c   1.000
_cell.angle_alpha   90.00
_cell.angle_beta   90.00
_cell.angle_gamma   90.00
#
_symmetry.space_group_name_H-M   'P 1'
#
loop_
_entity.id
_entity.type
_entity.pdbx_description
1 polymer ?
#
loop_
_entity_poly.entity_id
_entity_poly.type
_entity_poly.pdbx_seq_one_letter_code
_entity_poly.pdbx_strand_id
1 'polypeptide(L)' 'MLRFMLSRLARAALTIGMVVTFAFVVLRLSGDPAQIILGAEAPPEAVAAFRAAWGLDEPVWLQYFRYFGAILSG' A
#
# COMPACT_ATOMS: atom_id res chain seq x y z
N MET A 1 -3.00 -21.71 27.57
CA MET A 1 -3.89 -20.72 26.93
C MET A 1 -3.12 -19.58 26.25
N LEU A 2 -2.14 -18.93 26.90
CA LEU A 2 -1.35 -17.85 26.31
C LEU A 2 -0.63 -18.25 24.99
N ARG A 3 0.05 -19.40 24.95
CA ARG A 3 0.68 -19.94 23.73
C ARG A 3 -0.31 -20.14 22.57
N PHE A 4 -1.52 -20.59 22.88
CA PHE A 4 -2.60 -20.77 21.89
C PHE A 4 -3.08 -19.41 21.35
N MET A 5 -3.31 -18.43 22.22
CA MET A 5 -3.68 -17.06 21.82
C MET A 5 -2.60 -16.39 20.96
N LEU A 6 -1.33 -16.49 21.36
CA LEU A 6 -0.21 -15.97 20.58
C LEU A 6 -0.10 -16.65 19.21
N SER A 7 -0.27 -17.97 19.14
CA SER A 7 -0.24 -18.69 17.86
C SER A 7 -1.38 -18.29 16.93
N ARG A 8 -2.55 -17.97 17.50
CA ARG A 8 -3.72 -17.51 16.75
C ARG A 8 -3.53 -16.09 16.23
N LEU A 9 -3.03 -15.18 17.08
CA LEU A 9 -2.70 -13.81 16.71
C LEU A 9 -1.61 -13.76 15.63
N ALA A 10 -0.56 -14.56 15.77
CA ALA A 10 0.51 -14.66 14.77
C ALA A 10 -0.01 -15.12 13.41
N ARG A 11 -0.89 -16.14 13.39
CA ARG A 11 -1.54 -16.58 12.15
C ARG A 11 -2.42 -15.50 11.54
N ALA A 12 -3.21 -14.79 12.35
CA ALA A 12 -4.04 -13.69 11.87
C ALA A 12 -3.20 -12.55 11.29
N ALA A 13 -2.16 -12.12 12.01
CA ALA A 13 -1.23 -11.08 11.54
C ALA A 13 -0.52 -11.48 10.25
N LEU A 14 -0.11 -12.75 10.13
CA LEU A 14 0.48 -13.28 8.89
C LEU A 14 -0.52 -13.25 7.73
N THR A 15 -1.76 -13.69 7.95
CA THR A 15 -2.81 -13.62 6.91
C THR A 15 -3.07 -12.19 6.47
N ILE A 16 -3.23 -11.26 7.42
CA ILE A 16 -3.42 -9.83 7.12
C ILE A 16 -2.22 -9.28 6.35
N GLY A 17 -1.00 -9.57 6.81
CA GLY A 17 0.22 -9.14 6.14
C GLY A 17 0.31 -9.64 4.69
N MET A 18 -0.04 -10.90 4.44
CA MET A 18 -0.09 -11.45 3.10
C MET A 18 -1.14 -10.76 2.23
N VAL A 19 -2.34 -10.53 2.74
CA VAL A 19 -3.41 -9.85 1.98
C VAL A 19 -3.02 -8.41 1.64
N VAL A 20 -2.47 -7.66 2.60
CA VAL A 20 -2.01 -6.28 2.39
C VAL A 20 -0.87 -6.23 1.38
N THR A 21 0.12 -7.12 1.51
CA THR A 21 1.22 -7.23 0.54
C THR A 21 0.70 -7.57 -0.85
N PHE A 22 -0.21 -8.54 -0.95
CA PHE A 22 -0.80 -8.94 -2.22
C PHE A 22 -1.57 -7.79 -2.88
N ALA A 23 -2.41 -7.08 -2.11
CA ALA A 23 -3.14 -5.91 -2.60
C ALA A 23 -2.19 -4.81 -3.11
N PHE A 24 -1.12 -4.51 -2.34
CA PHE A 24 -0.11 -3.54 -2.75
C PHE A 24 0.58 -3.93 -4.06
N VAL A 25 1.00 -5.20 -4.19
CA VAL A 25 1.66 -5.70 -5.40
C VAL A 25 0.72 -5.66 -6.59
N VAL A 26 -0.53 -6.14 -6.46
CA VAL A 26 -1.51 -6.13 -7.56
C VAL A 26 -1.80 -4.70 -8.00
N LEU A 27 -1.99 -3.78 -7.05
CA LEU A 27 -2.20 -2.37 -7.36
C LEU A 27 -1.01 -1.79 -8.13
N ARG A 28 0.22 -2.09 -7.71
CA ARG A 28 1.42 -1.59 -8.39
C ARG A 28 1.68 -2.22 -9.75
N LEU A 29 1.25 -3.47 -9.94
CA LEU A 29 1.32 -4.16 -11.23
C LEU A 29 0.26 -3.66 -12.22
N SER A 30 -0.87 -3.13 -11.72
CA SER A 30 -1.94 -2.60 -12.57
C SER A 30 -1.56 -1.30 -13.30
N GLY A 31 -0.49 -0.62 -12.88
CA GLY A 31 0.03 0.59 -13.51
C GLY A 31 0.48 1.63 -12.50
N ASP A 32 0.58 2.88 -12.95
CA ASP A 32 0.89 3.99 -12.06
C ASP A 32 -0.35 4.41 -11.24
N PRO A 33 -0.32 4.28 -9.90
CA PRO A 33 -1.44 4.67 -9.06
C PRO A 33 -1.86 6.14 -9.24
N ALA A 34 -0.93 7.05 -9.55
CA ALA A 34 -1.29 8.45 -9.77
C ALA A 34 -2.14 8.63 -11.04
N GLN A 35 -1.82 7.90 -12.12
CA GLN A 35 -2.62 7.91 -13.35
C GLN A 35 -3.94 7.16 -13.22
N ILE A 36 -3.99 6.10 -12.41
CA ILE A 36 -5.25 5.38 -12.13
C ILE A 36 -6.22 6.30 -11.36
N ILE A 37 -5.73 7.08 -10.40
CA ILE A 37 -6.56 7.96 -9.57
C ILE A 37 -6.98 9.23 -10.32
N LEU A 38 -6.04 9.89 -11.00
CA LEU A 38 -6.31 11.15 -11.70
C LEU A 38 -6.94 10.97 -13.08
N GLY A 39 -6.86 9.76 -13.64
CA GLY A 39 -7.29 9.45 -15.00
C GLY A 39 -6.21 9.72 -16.04
N ALA A 40 -6.38 9.12 -17.23
CA ALA A 40 -5.41 9.18 -18.31
C ALA A 40 -5.28 10.57 -18.96
N GLU A 41 -6.28 11.43 -18.82
CA GLU A 41 -6.29 12.80 -19.38
C GLU A 41 -5.70 13.85 -18.42
N ALA A 42 -5.26 13.45 -17.22
CA ALA A 42 -4.72 14.38 -16.25
C ALA A 42 -3.44 15.08 -16.78
N PRO A 43 -3.31 16.41 -16.60
CA PRO A 43 -2.10 17.12 -16.98
C PRO A 43 -0.86 16.48 -16.31
N PRO A 44 0.28 16.33 -17.03
CA PRO A 44 1.48 15.71 -16.48
C PRO A 44 1.97 16.38 -15.18
N GLU A 45 1.79 17.69 -15.07
CA GLU A 45 2.13 18.49 -13.88
C GLU A 45 1.28 18.10 -12.68
N ALA A 46 -0.03 17.84 -12.87
CA ALA A 46 -0.93 17.39 -11.82
C ALA A 46 -0.56 15.98 -11.35
N VAL A 47 -0.19 15.09 -12.27
CA VAL A 47 0.29 13.74 -11.95
C VAL A 47 1.58 13.78 -11.14
N ALA A 48 2.55 14.62 -11.54
CA ALA A 48 3.81 14.79 -10.81
C ALA A 48 3.59 15.37 -9.41
N ALA A 49 2.75 16.41 -9.28
CA ALA A 49 2.41 17.01 -8.00
C ALA A 49 1.70 15.99 -7.08
N PHE A 50 0.79 15.20 -7.62
CA PHE A 50 0.11 14.14 -6.87
C PHE A 50 1.08 13.05 -6.44
N ARG A 51 1.99 12.60 -7.31
CA ARG A 51 3.00 11.60 -6.95
C ARG A 51 3.86 12.08 -5.78
N ALA A 52 4.33 13.32 -5.82
CA ALA A 52 5.13 13.90 -4.73
C ALA A 52 4.31 14.05 -3.43
N ALA A 53 3.08 14.54 -3.53
CA ALA A 53 2.20 14.72 -2.36
C ALA A 53 1.86 13.40 -1.67
N TRP A 54 1.72 12.31 -2.44
CA TRP A 54 1.39 10.98 -1.94
C TRP A 54 2.62 10.09 -1.70
N GLY A 55 3.84 10.60 -1.92
CA GLY A 55 5.08 9.84 -1.77
C GLY A 55 5.23 8.67 -2.76
N LEU A 56 4.56 8.74 -3.91
CA LEU A 56 4.63 7.71 -4.96
C LEU A 56 5.94 7.74 -5.75
N ASP A 57 6.71 8.82 -5.59
CA ASP A 57 8.08 9.02 -6.08
C ASP A 57 9.15 8.43 -5.15
N GLU A 58 8.79 7.99 -3.94
CA GLU A 58 9.71 7.37 -2.99
C GLU A 58 10.06 5.92 -3.37
N PRO A 59 11.13 5.33 -2.79
CA PRO A 59 11.43 3.91 -2.98
C PRO A 59 10.25 3.00 -2.63
N VAL A 60 10.02 1.95 -3.42
CA VAL A 60 8.86 1.05 -3.30
C VAL A 60 8.69 0.46 -1.89
N TRP A 61 9.79 0.17 -1.19
CA TRP A 61 9.74 -0.34 0.17
C TRP A 61 9.16 0.70 1.15
N LEU A 62 9.46 1.98 0.98
CA LEU A 62 8.93 3.05 1.82
C LEU A 62 7.45 3.27 1.55
N GLN A 63 7.04 3.20 0.28
CA GLN A 63 5.63 3.22 -0.11
C GLN A 63 4.83 2.07 0.51
N TYR A 64 5.41 0.86 0.55
CA TYR A 64 4.80 -0.28 1.19
C TYR A 64 4.60 -0.08 2.70
N PHE A 65 5.60 0.43 3.43
CA PHE A 65 5.46 0.69 4.87
C PHE A 65 4.45 1.80 5.16
N ARG A 66 4.38 2.86 4.33
CA ARG A 66 3.35 3.89 4.45
C ARG A 66 1.95 3.32 4.20
N TYR A 67 1.79 2.51 3.16
CA TYR A 67 0.53 1.84 2.85
C TYR A 67 0.08 0.92 3.99
N PHE A 68 1.01 0.12 4.53
CA PHE A 68 0.76 -0.75 5.67
C PHE A 68 0.39 0.05 6.94
N GLY A 69 1.11 1.14 7.21
CA GLY A 69 0.84 2.04 8.33
C GLY A 69 -0.54 2.70 8.23
N ALA A 70 -0.91 3.19 7.03
CA ALA A 70 -2.22 3.80 6.77
C ALA A 70 -3.38 2.85 7.05
N ILE A 71 -3.22 1.55 6.76
CA ILE A 71 -4.23 0.51 7.06
C ILE A 71 -4.37 0.29 8.58
N LEU A 72 -3.26 0.35 9.32
CA LEU A 72 -3.27 0.21 10.77
C LEU A 72 -3.81 1.45 11.49
N SER A 73 -3.66 2.63 10.88
CA SER A 73 -4.09 3.91 11.43
C SER A 73 -5.47 4.38 10.94
N GLY A 74 -6.27 3.46 10.39
CA GLY A 74 -7.56 3.75 9.74
C GLY A 74 -8.44 4.77 10.44
#